data_AF-A0A523J3D0-F1
#
_entry.id   AF-A0A523J3D0-F1
#
_cell.length_a   1.000
_cell.length_b   1.000
_cell.length_c   1.000
_cell.angle_alpha   90.00
_cell.angle_beta   90.00
_cell.angle_gamma   90.00
#
_symmetry.space_group_name_H-M   'P 1'
#
loop_
_entity.id
_entity.type
_entity.pdbx_description
1 polymer ?
#
loop_
_entity_poly.entity_id
_entity_poly.type
_entity_poly.pdbx_seq_one_letter_code
_entity_poly.pdbx_strand_id
1 'polypeptide(L)'
;MTKQKLLLIGFVLALLLSPFASFSEETKYKSYTDIGPIEKTDLTIKQVVSDPDKFHREVITVEGVISKIEYKKLFTGRKFTLFGLEDANQNTINVYARGYVKEIKKGSEVRIYGRYSKEKSFLFKKHKNIMKARKIHFL
;
A
#
# COMPACT_ATOMS: atom_id res chain seq x y z
N MET A 1 13.88 -55.44 28.81
CA MET A 1 13.39 -54.83 27.55
C MET A 1 13.08 -53.36 27.80
N THR A 2 14.01 -52.42 27.59
CA THR A 2 13.72 -50.98 27.75
C THR A 2 14.69 -50.09 26.96
N LYS A 3 15.16 -50.56 25.80
CA LYS A 3 15.97 -49.75 24.86
C LYS A 3 15.13 -49.04 23.77
N GLN A 4 13.81 -48.98 23.91
CA GLN A 4 12.92 -48.35 22.92
C GLN A 4 12.47 -46.93 23.27
N LYS A 5 12.68 -46.44 24.50
CA LYS A 5 12.25 -45.09 24.90
C LYS A 5 13.28 -43.98 24.62
N LEU A 6 14.53 -44.34 24.29
CA LEU A 6 15.59 -43.36 24.02
C LEU A 6 15.66 -42.91 22.55
N LEU A 7 14.97 -43.59 21.64
CA LEU A 7 15.02 -43.32 20.20
C LEU A 7 13.97 -42.29 19.73
N LEU A 8 12.92 -42.04 20.53
CA LEU A 8 11.87 -41.08 20.15
C LEU A 8 12.25 -39.61 20.43
N ILE A 9 13.17 -39.37 21.37
CA ILE A 9 13.57 -38.00 21.77
C ILE A 9 14.56 -37.39 20.76
N GLY A 10 15.35 -38.22 20.08
CA GLY A 10 16.26 -37.76 19.02
C GLY A 10 15.56 -37.32 17.73
N PHE A 11 14.37 -37.86 17.43
CA PHE A 11 13.65 -37.56 16.18
C PHE A 11 12.89 -36.22 16.22
N VAL A 12 12.48 -35.77 17.42
CA VAL A 12 11.79 -34.48 17.59
C VAL A 12 12.77 -33.30 17.52
N LEU A 13 14.05 -33.50 17.88
CA LEU A 13 15.06 -32.45 17.85
C LEU A 13 15.60 -32.15 16.43
N ALA A 14 15.47 -33.09 15.49
CA ALA A 14 15.95 -32.93 14.11
C ALA A 14 15.02 -32.06 13.22
N LEU A 15 13.76 -31.84 13.62
CA LEU A 15 12.82 -30.98 12.89
C LEU A 15 12.97 -29.48 13.19
N LEU A 16 13.72 -29.11 14.23
CA LEU A 16 14.01 -27.71 14.58
C LEU A 16 15.24 -27.13 13.85
N LEU A 17 15.95 -27.95 13.07
CA LEU A 17 17.10 -27.54 12.25
C LEU A 17 16.76 -27.50 10.76
N SER A 18 15.50 -27.27 10.38
CA SER A 18 15.25 -26.76 9.04
C SER A 18 15.92 -25.38 8.96
N PRO A 19 16.89 -25.15 8.05
CA PRO A 19 17.20 -23.78 7.72
C PRO A 19 15.88 -23.22 7.21
N PHE A 20 15.33 -22.24 7.92
CA PHE A 20 14.46 -21.26 7.31
C PHE A 20 15.25 -20.78 6.10
N ALA A 21 15.00 -21.39 4.95
CA ALA A 21 15.41 -20.89 3.66
C ALA A 21 14.81 -19.51 3.68
N SER A 22 15.67 -18.55 3.99
CA SER A 22 15.33 -17.15 4.05
C SER A 22 14.83 -16.89 2.65
N PHE A 23 13.51 -16.82 2.51
CA PHE A 23 12.86 -16.32 1.33
C PHE A 23 13.13 -14.82 1.33
N SER A 24 14.39 -14.51 1.06
CA SER A 24 14.86 -13.24 0.57
C SER A 24 14.40 -13.20 -0.87
N GLU A 25 13.11 -12.92 -1.05
CA GLU A 25 12.63 -12.33 -2.29
C GLU A 25 13.24 -10.93 -2.34
N GLU A 26 14.51 -10.89 -2.74
CA GLU A 26 15.19 -9.68 -3.15
C GLU A 26 14.51 -9.23 -4.44
N THR A 27 13.34 -8.60 -4.29
CA THR A 27 12.68 -7.91 -5.37
C THR A 27 13.61 -6.76 -5.75
N LYS A 28 14.47 -7.02 -6.74
CA LYS A 28 15.24 -6.00 -7.46
C LYS A 28 14.29 -4.85 -7.79
N TYR A 29 14.36 -3.78 -7.00
CA TYR A 29 13.70 -2.53 -7.33
C TYR A 29 14.40 -2.00 -8.58
N LYS A 30 13.83 -2.27 -9.76
CA LYS A 30 14.16 -1.52 -10.97
C LYS A 30 13.93 -0.04 -10.65
N SER A 31 15.03 0.71 -10.59
CA SER A 31 15.01 2.17 -10.63
C SER A 31 14.47 2.57 -12.01
N TYR A 32 13.16 2.82 -12.10
CA TYR A 32 12.54 3.38 -13.29
C TYR A 32 12.79 4.89 -13.33
N THR A 33 14.03 5.25 -13.62
CA THR A 33 14.40 6.57 -14.14
C THR A 33 14.61 6.46 -15.64
N ASP A 34 13.61 5.96 -16.37
CA ASP A 34 13.49 6.14 -17.82
C ASP A 34 12.13 5.65 -18.32
N ILE A 35 11.08 6.48 -18.21
CA ILE A 35 9.89 6.32 -19.05
C ILE A 35 9.25 7.69 -19.27
N GLY A 36 9.46 8.23 -20.48
CA GLY A 36 8.53 9.16 -21.12
C GLY A 36 7.19 8.49 -21.47
N PRO A 37 6.33 9.17 -22.23
CA PRO A 37 4.97 9.56 -21.86
C PRO A 37 3.93 8.42 -21.88
N ILE A 38 3.05 8.46 -20.87
CA ILE A 38 1.63 8.05 -20.73
C ILE A 38 1.16 6.78 -21.47
N GLU A 39 0.49 5.83 -20.77
CA GLU A 39 -0.92 5.48 -21.06
C GLU A 39 -1.52 4.33 -20.22
N LYS A 40 -2.81 4.52 -19.90
CA LYS A 40 -3.80 3.64 -19.24
C LYS A 40 -3.73 3.60 -17.71
N THR A 41 -4.64 4.18 -16.94
CA THR A 41 -6.03 4.57 -17.21
C THR A 41 -6.38 5.71 -16.25
N ASP A 42 -6.77 6.87 -16.77
CA ASP A 42 -7.41 7.91 -15.95
C ASP A 42 -8.77 7.35 -15.52
N LEU A 43 -8.81 6.76 -14.33
CA LEU A 43 -10.01 6.17 -13.77
C LEU A 43 -10.72 7.21 -12.92
N THR A 44 -12.05 7.18 -12.97
CA THR A 44 -12.84 7.91 -11.98
C THR A 44 -12.75 7.20 -10.64
N ILE A 45 -12.81 7.96 -9.55
CA ILE A 45 -12.85 7.39 -8.19
C ILE A 45 -14.03 6.41 -8.07
N LYS A 46 -15.21 6.78 -8.59
CA LYS A 46 -16.38 5.90 -8.68
C LYS A 46 -16.08 4.53 -9.27
N GLN A 47 -15.40 4.44 -10.41
CA GLN A 47 -15.07 3.16 -11.06
C GLN A 47 -14.22 2.28 -10.14
N VAL A 48 -13.21 2.88 -9.51
CA VAL A 48 -12.27 2.16 -8.64
C VAL A 48 -12.94 1.64 -7.37
N VAL A 49 -13.84 2.42 -6.77
CA VAL A 49 -14.52 2.02 -5.52
C VAL A 49 -15.70 1.09 -5.75
N SER A 50 -16.28 1.08 -6.97
CA SER A 50 -17.42 0.20 -7.32
C SER A 50 -16.97 -1.24 -7.58
N ASP A 51 -15.74 -1.44 -8.08
CA ASP A 51 -15.15 -2.76 -8.30
C ASP A 51 -13.70 -2.79 -7.78
N PRO A 52 -13.51 -2.79 -6.45
CA PRO A 52 -12.19 -2.63 -5.84
C PRO A 52 -11.30 -3.88 -6.02
N ASP A 53 -11.88 -5.04 -6.28
CA ASP A 53 -11.14 -6.28 -6.53
C ASP A 53 -10.42 -6.24 -7.87
N LYS A 54 -11.08 -5.72 -8.92
CA LYS A 54 -10.49 -5.55 -10.25
C LYS A 54 -9.21 -4.71 -10.27
N PHE A 55 -9.12 -3.71 -9.39
CA PHE A 55 -7.96 -2.81 -9.33
C PHE A 55 -7.00 -3.16 -8.19
N HIS A 56 -7.28 -4.18 -7.38
CA HIS A 56 -6.46 -4.49 -6.21
C HIS A 56 -5.00 -4.78 -6.61
N ARG A 57 -4.06 -4.03 -6.02
CA ARG A 57 -2.61 -4.08 -6.28
C ARG A 57 -2.18 -3.50 -7.63
N GLU A 58 -3.10 -3.01 -8.45
CA GLU A 58 -2.80 -2.34 -9.70
C GLU A 58 -2.23 -0.94 -9.49
N VAL A 59 -1.49 -0.46 -10.49
CA VAL A 59 -0.99 0.92 -10.53
C VAL A 59 -1.92 1.71 -11.43
N ILE A 60 -2.58 2.72 -10.87
CA ILE A 60 -3.62 3.50 -11.54
C ILE A 60 -3.40 4.99 -11.34
N THR A 61 -4.14 5.79 -12.11
CA THR A 61 -4.24 7.24 -11.97
C THR A 61 -5.69 7.61 -11.67
N VAL A 62 -5.91 8.45 -10.68
CA VAL A 62 -7.22 9.04 -10.37
C VAL A 62 -7.08 10.52 -10.07
N GLU A 63 -8.14 11.27 -10.34
CA GLU A 63 -8.26 12.69 -9.99
C GLU A 63 -9.36 12.88 -8.96
N GLY A 64 -9.22 13.93 -8.16
CA GLY A 64 -10.27 14.37 -7.25
C GLY A 64 -9.82 15.53 -6.38
N VAL A 65 -10.69 15.88 -5.44
CA VAL A 65 -10.51 17.00 -4.52
C VAL A 65 -10.09 16.47 -3.15
N ILE A 66 -9.11 17.12 -2.52
CA ILE A 66 -8.65 16.73 -1.19
C ILE A 66 -9.69 17.10 -0.14
N SER A 67 -10.27 16.12 0.56
CA SER A 67 -11.35 16.35 1.53
C SER A 67 -10.88 16.41 2.99
N LYS A 68 -9.85 15.65 3.34
CA LYS A 68 -9.27 15.57 4.68
C LYS A 68 -7.78 15.32 4.60
N ILE A 69 -7.00 15.86 5.54
CA ILE A 69 -5.55 15.65 5.64
C ILE A 69 -5.19 15.25 7.07
N GLU A 70 -4.34 14.23 7.21
CA GLU A 70 -3.80 13.75 8.48
C GLU A 70 -2.28 13.51 8.33
N TYR A 71 -1.49 14.18 9.17
CA TYR A 71 -0.05 13.95 9.27
C TYR A 71 0.24 12.96 10.38
N LYS A 72 0.87 11.83 10.05
CA LYS A 72 1.08 10.73 10.99
C LYS A 72 2.52 10.24 10.99
N LYS A 73 2.89 9.62 12.10
CA LYS A 73 4.19 9.00 12.31
C LYS A 73 3.96 7.54 12.68
N LEU A 74 4.64 6.62 12.00
CA LEU A 74 4.68 5.22 12.39
C LEU A 74 5.50 5.05 13.66
N PHE A 75 5.30 3.93 14.38
CA PHE A 75 6.11 3.58 15.55
C PHE A 75 7.61 3.54 15.24
N THR A 76 7.97 3.13 14.02
CA THR A 76 9.35 3.13 13.48
C THR A 76 9.92 4.53 13.22
N GLY A 77 9.18 5.59 13.53
CA GLY A 77 9.60 6.96 13.33
C GLY A 77 9.30 7.53 11.94
N ARG A 78 8.91 6.69 10.98
CA ARG A 78 8.65 7.09 9.60
C ARG A 78 7.38 7.95 9.50
N LYS A 79 7.54 9.16 8.96
CA LYS A 79 6.46 10.11 8.71
C LYS A 79 5.70 9.77 7.44
N PHE A 80 4.40 10.00 7.44
CA PHE A 80 3.53 9.87 6.28
C PHE A 80 2.35 10.83 6.37
N THR A 81 1.74 11.07 5.22
CA THR A 81 0.52 11.86 5.09
C THR A 81 -0.58 10.95 4.60
N LEU A 82 -1.71 10.96 5.28
CA LEU A 82 -2.93 10.27 4.87
C LEU A 82 -3.96 11.34 4.51
N PHE A 83 -4.53 11.29 3.32
CA PHE A 83 -5.57 12.25 2.93
C PHE A 83 -6.68 11.58 2.14
N GLY A 84 -7.89 12.13 2.25
CA GLY A 84 -9.04 11.70 1.46
C GLY A 84 -9.06 12.42 0.13
N LEU A 85 -9.33 11.68 -0.95
CA LEU A 85 -9.55 12.19 -2.29
C LEU A 85 -10.99 11.86 -2.68
N GLU A 86 -11.78 12.87 -3.01
CA GLU A 86 -13.21 12.76 -3.31
C GLU A 86 -13.53 13.21 -4.73
N ASP A 87 -14.48 12.54 -5.37
CA ASP A 87 -15.12 13.03 -6.60
C ASP A 87 -16.37 13.86 -6.30
N ALA A 88 -16.98 14.44 -7.34
CA ALA A 88 -18.18 15.27 -7.22
C ALA A 88 -19.39 14.53 -6.58
N ASN A 89 -19.39 13.20 -6.62
CA ASN A 89 -20.45 12.36 -6.05
C ASN A 89 -20.07 11.80 -4.66
N GLN A 90 -19.05 12.38 -4.01
CA GLN A 90 -18.56 11.98 -2.70
C GLN A 90 -18.04 10.53 -2.62
N ASN A 91 -17.65 9.92 -3.75
CA ASN A 91 -16.89 8.67 -3.70
C ASN A 91 -15.49 8.98 -3.20
N THR A 92 -14.97 8.19 -2.26
CA THR A 92 -13.69 8.50 -1.58
C THR A 92 -12.65 7.40 -1.78
N ILE A 93 -11.42 7.81 -2.09
CA ILE A 93 -10.21 7.00 -1.95
C ILE A 93 -9.31 7.63 -0.89
N ASN A 94 -8.75 6.80 -0.01
CA ASN A 94 -7.70 7.23 0.92
C ASN A 94 -6.35 7.22 0.20
N VAL A 95 -5.52 8.22 0.39
CA VAL A 95 -4.20 8.31 -0.22
C VAL A 95 -3.14 8.33 0.86
N TYR A 96 -2.23 7.36 0.80
CA TYR A 96 -1.03 7.30 1.62
C TYR A 96 0.15 7.89 0.82
N ALA A 97 0.74 8.97 1.31
CA ALA A 97 1.96 9.57 0.79
C ALA A 97 3.10 9.46 1.80
N ARG A 98 4.32 9.15 1.32
CA ARG A 98 5.50 9.07 2.19
C ARG A 98 5.95 10.47 2.59
N GLY A 99 6.29 10.66 3.87
CA GLY A 99 6.68 11.97 4.40
C GLY A 99 5.49 12.88 4.69
N TYR A 100 5.79 14.09 5.17
CA TYR A 100 4.81 15.16 5.32
C TYR A 100 4.78 15.99 4.04
N VAL A 101 3.72 15.83 3.25
CA VAL A 101 3.48 16.62 2.04
C VAL A 101 2.86 17.93 2.49
N LYS A 102 3.58 19.05 2.37
CA LYS A 102 3.15 20.34 2.90
C LYS A 102 2.32 21.15 1.91
N GLU A 103 2.44 20.80 0.63
CA GLU A 103 1.83 21.48 -0.50
C GLU A 103 0.34 21.13 -0.63
N ILE A 104 -0.12 20.03 -0.02
CA ILE A 104 -1.53 19.64 -0.04
C ILE A 104 -2.37 20.53 0.86
N LYS A 105 -3.49 21.01 0.33
CA LYS A 105 -4.50 21.77 1.06
C LYS A 105 -5.86 21.13 0.83
N LYS A 106 -6.73 21.20 1.84
CA LYS A 106 -8.12 20.79 1.68
C LYS A 106 -8.77 21.65 0.59
N GLY A 107 -9.54 21.03 -0.29
CA GLY A 107 -10.19 21.68 -1.44
C GLY A 107 -9.31 21.76 -2.69
N SER A 108 -8.02 21.42 -2.63
CA SER A 108 -7.18 21.36 -3.82
C SER A 108 -7.54 20.17 -4.70
N GLU A 109 -7.60 20.40 -6.00
CA GLU A 109 -7.73 19.35 -6.99
C GLU A 109 -6.35 18.77 -7.31
N VAL A 110 -6.26 17.45 -7.34
CA VAL A 110 -5.00 16.74 -7.57
C VAL A 110 -5.22 15.48 -8.39
N ARG A 111 -4.22 15.16 -9.21
CA ARG A 111 -4.07 13.88 -9.90
C ARG A 111 -3.07 13.02 -9.15
N ILE A 112 -3.48 11.82 -8.76
CA ILE A 112 -2.64 10.88 -8.02
C ILE A 112 -2.33 9.67 -8.87
N TYR A 113 -1.04 9.41 -9.09
CA TYR A 113 -0.53 8.18 -9.67
C TYR A 113 0.05 7.30 -8.57
N GLY A 114 -0.48 6.09 -8.41
CA GLY A 114 -0.14 5.25 -7.28
C GLY A 114 -0.59 3.81 -7.40
N ARG A 115 -0.18 2.99 -6.43
CA ARG A 115 -0.65 1.60 -6.33
C ARG A 115 -1.92 1.56 -5.48
N TYR A 116 -3.01 1.07 -6.05
CA TYR A 116 -4.28 0.89 -5.34
C TYR A 116 -4.30 -0.39 -4.53
N SER A 117 -5.08 -0.40 -3.45
CA SER A 117 -5.34 -1.55 -2.59
C SER A 117 -6.74 -1.42 -2.02
N LYS A 118 -7.62 -2.36 -2.35
CA LYS A 118 -8.96 -2.49 -1.74
C LYS A 118 -8.96 -2.38 -0.22
N GLU A 119 -7.94 -2.90 0.44
CA GLU A 119 -7.72 -2.71 1.87
C GLU A 119 -6.24 -2.72 2.24
N LYS A 120 -5.91 -2.05 3.35
CA LYS A 120 -4.60 -2.13 3.99
C LYS A 120 -4.69 -1.84 5.48
N SER A 121 -3.95 -2.60 6.28
CA SER A 121 -3.84 -2.38 7.72
C SER A 121 -2.69 -1.42 8.02
N PHE A 122 -2.97 -0.36 8.79
CA PHE A 122 -1.98 0.53 9.38
C PHE A 122 -2.33 0.83 10.84
N LEU A 123 -1.34 0.80 11.73
CA LEU A 123 -1.52 1.20 13.14
C LEU A 123 -2.79 0.58 13.77
N PHE A 124 -2.94 -0.75 13.63
CA PHE A 124 -4.07 -1.54 14.14
C PHE A 124 -5.45 -1.21 13.53
N LYS A 125 -5.54 -0.36 12.52
CA LYS A 125 -6.78 -0.04 11.79
C LYS A 125 -6.71 -0.53 10.34
N LYS A 126 -7.81 -1.09 9.83
CA LYS A 126 -8.00 -1.38 8.41
C LYS A 126 -8.50 -0.14 7.69
N HIS A 127 -7.84 0.23 6.60
CA HIS A 127 -8.25 1.28 5.70
C HIS A 127 -8.68 0.65 4.37
N LYS A 128 -9.90 0.95 3.93
CA LYS A 128 -10.41 0.53 2.61
C LYS A 128 -10.06 1.55 1.54
N ASN A 129 -10.04 1.08 0.29
CA ASN A 129 -9.84 1.89 -0.93
C ASN A 129 -8.65 2.83 -0.77
N ILE A 130 -7.48 2.25 -0.51
CA ILE A 130 -6.27 3.03 -0.26
C ILE A 130 -5.33 2.99 -1.44
N MET A 131 -4.80 4.15 -1.81
CA MET A 131 -3.78 4.28 -2.81
C MET A 131 -2.47 4.74 -2.19
N LYS A 132 -1.40 3.97 -2.42
CA LYS A 132 -0.03 4.38 -2.07
C LYS A 132 0.49 5.27 -3.19
N ALA A 133 0.53 6.57 -2.95
CA ALA A 133 0.99 7.56 -3.92
C ALA A 133 2.45 7.33 -4.32
N ARG A 134 2.71 7.39 -5.61
CA ARG A 134 4.05 7.41 -6.22
C ARG A 134 4.38 8.80 -6.74
N LYS A 135 3.40 9.45 -7.37
CA LYS A 135 3.47 10.84 -7.83
C LYS A 135 2.14 11.54 -7.50
N ILE A 136 2.24 12.81 -7.15
CA ILE A 136 1.12 13.71 -6.88
C ILE A 136 1.31 14.90 -7.81
N HIS A 137 0.31 15.19 -8.63
CA HIS A 137 0.31 16.33 -9.53
C HIS A 137 -0.83 17.27 -9.11
N PHE A 138 -0.50 18.53 -8.87
CA PHE A 138 -1.46 19.57 -8.51
C PHE A 138 -2.01 20.18 -9.79
N LEU A 139 -3.32 20.37 -9.85
CA LEU A 139 -4.03 20.92 -11.01
C LEU A 139 -4.36 22.40 -10.80
#